data_AF-A0A1Z4KK13-F1
#
_entry.id   AF-A0A1Z4KK13-F1
#
_cell.length_a   1.000
_cell.length_b   1.000
_cell.length_c   1.000
_cell.angle_alpha   90.00
_cell.angle_beta   90.00
_cell.angle_gamma   90.00
#
_symmetry.space_group_name_H-M   'P 1'
#
loop_
_entity.id
_entity.type
_entity.pdbx_description
1 polymer ?
#
loop_
_entity_poly.entity_id
_entity_poly.type
_entity_poly.pdbx_seq_one_letter_code
_entity_poly.pdbx_strand_id
1 'polypeptide(L)'
;MQTGRDSHENNYSIDLLRLLPLEPTEYCRRWVRQEAGRNYRKACINAIAQVTGTSPKTVKDWGTNFRRRPKYVTRILRQADLLNQFRQLVAKGIVALPPDFPQE
;
A
#
# COMPACT_ATOMS: atom_id res chain seq x y z
N MET A 1 33.06 -15.93 -34.98
CA MET A 1 32.72 -14.69 -34.26
C MET A 1 31.28 -14.81 -33.79
N GLN A 2 31.06 -15.22 -32.54
CA GLN A 2 29.74 -15.35 -31.93
C GLN A 2 29.59 -14.20 -30.94
N THR A 3 28.61 -13.33 -31.18
CA THR A 3 28.21 -12.27 -30.26
C THR A 3 27.45 -12.90 -29.10
N GLY A 4 28.11 -13.02 -27.94
CA GLY A 4 27.44 -13.33 -26.69
C GLY A 4 26.45 -12.23 -26.35
N ARG A 5 25.16 -12.56 -26.35
CA ARG A 5 24.13 -11.72 -25.73
C ARG A 5 24.29 -11.88 -24.23
N ASP A 6 24.79 -10.85 -23.57
CA ASP A 6 24.72 -10.74 -22.12
C ASP A 6 23.26 -10.75 -21.68
N SER A 7 22.83 -11.85 -21.09
CA SER A 7 21.57 -11.98 -20.37
C SER A 7 21.67 -11.14 -19.10
N HIS A 8 21.35 -9.85 -19.18
CA HIS A 8 21.08 -9.04 -18.00
C HIS A 8 19.81 -9.59 -17.32
N GLU A 9 20.00 -10.51 -16.37
CA GLU A 9 18.99 -10.83 -15.36
C GLU A 9 18.77 -9.58 -14.50
N ASN A 10 17.86 -8.72 -14.93
CA ASN A 10 17.35 -7.65 -14.08
C ASN A 10 16.50 -8.28 -12.97
N ASN A 11 17.17 -8.72 -11.91
CA ASN A 11 16.57 -9.04 -10.62
C ASN A 11 16.08 -7.74 -9.96
N TYR A 12 14.96 -7.21 -10.45
CA TYR A 12 14.26 -6.07 -9.88
C TYR A 12 13.64 -6.48 -8.53
N SER A 13 14.44 -6.49 -7.46
CA SER A 13 13.94 -6.80 -6.11
C SER A 13 12.80 -5.85 -5.69
N ILE A 14 12.87 -4.59 -6.16
CA ILE A 14 11.82 -3.58 -5.98
C ILE A 14 10.53 -3.94 -6.73
N ASP A 15 10.61 -4.53 -7.92
CA ASP A 15 9.42 -4.91 -8.67
C ASP A 15 8.75 -6.14 -8.05
N LEU A 16 9.53 -7.10 -7.56
CA LEU A 16 8.97 -8.22 -6.77
C LEU A 16 8.26 -7.73 -5.49
N LEU A 17 8.78 -6.70 -4.82
CA LEU A 17 8.13 -6.08 -3.66
C LEU A 17 6.82 -5.34 -4.02
N ARG A 18 6.73 -4.76 -5.22
CA ARG A 18 5.51 -4.15 -5.79
C ARG A 18 4.49 -5.22 -6.25
N LEU A 19 4.95 -6.43 -6.55
CA LEU A 19 4.12 -7.51 -7.10
C LEU A 19 3.32 -8.28 -6.03
N LEU A 20 3.70 -8.22 -4.76
CA LEU A 20 2.97 -8.92 -3.69
C LEU A 20 1.69 -8.16 -3.31
N PRO A 21 0.49 -8.68 -3.62
CA PRO A 21 -0.77 -8.02 -3.29
C PRO A 21 -0.94 -7.89 -1.77
N LEU A 22 -1.47 -6.77 -1.32
CA LEU A 22 -1.82 -6.56 0.08
C LEU A 22 -3.33 -6.61 0.27
N GLU A 23 -3.80 -7.53 1.11
CA GLU A 23 -5.22 -7.65 1.40
C GLU A 23 -5.75 -6.47 2.23
N PRO A 24 -6.98 -5.97 2.01
CA PRO A 24 -7.49 -4.81 2.74
C PRO A 24 -7.55 -5.00 4.26
N THR A 25 -7.84 -6.22 4.72
CA THR A 25 -7.80 -6.55 6.16
C THR A 25 -6.39 -6.48 6.73
N GLU A 26 -5.38 -6.83 5.93
CA GLU A 26 -3.98 -6.71 6.30
C GLU A 26 -3.54 -5.25 6.34
N TYR A 27 -3.86 -4.48 5.29
CA TYR A 27 -3.60 -3.04 5.22
C TYR A 27 -4.18 -2.31 6.43
N CYS A 28 -5.45 -2.59 6.76
CA CYS A 28 -6.11 -2.05 7.94
C CYS A 28 -5.33 -2.34 9.23
N ARG A 29 -4.93 -3.59 9.45
CA ARG A 29 -4.24 -3.98 10.68
C ARG A 29 -2.93 -3.22 10.89
N ARG A 30 -2.24 -2.90 9.80
CA ARG A 30 -0.96 -2.19 9.81
C ARG A 30 -1.12 -0.69 10.01
N TRP A 31 -2.09 -0.08 9.32
CA TRP A 31 -2.13 1.37 9.13
C TRP A 31 -3.32 2.08 9.77
N VAL A 32 -4.33 1.33 10.20
CA VAL A 32 -5.53 1.90 10.84
C VAL A 32 -5.45 1.67 12.33
N ARG A 33 -5.58 2.75 13.11
CA ARG A 33 -5.61 2.68 14.57
C ARG A 33 -6.77 1.77 15.01
N GLN A 34 -6.45 0.75 15.79
CA GLN A 34 -7.48 -0.09 16.40
C GLN A 34 -8.19 0.74 17.47
N GLU A 35 -9.47 1.02 17.24
CA GLU A 35 -10.35 1.62 18.24
C GLU A 35 -11.29 0.53 18.76
N ALA A 36 -11.46 0.46 20.08
CA ALA A 36 -12.39 -0.49 20.69
C ALA A 36 -13.83 -0.20 20.21
N GLY A 37 -14.48 -1.20 19.62
CA GLY A 37 -15.90 -1.15 19.21
C GLY A 37 -16.17 -1.09 17.70
N ARG A 38 -17.39 -0.67 17.32
CA ARG A 38 -17.88 -0.67 15.92
C ARG A 38 -17.15 0.30 14.98
N ASN A 39 -16.25 1.14 15.51
CA ASN A 39 -15.59 2.21 14.77
C ASN A 39 -14.43 1.72 13.90
N TYR A 40 -13.81 0.57 14.23
CA TYR A 40 -12.65 0.07 13.48
C TYR A 40 -12.98 -0.25 12.01
N ARG A 41 -14.15 -0.87 11.74
CA ARG A 41 -14.57 -1.13 10.36
C ARG A 41 -14.82 0.16 9.57
N LYS A 42 -15.37 1.19 10.20
CA LYS A 42 -15.61 2.49 9.56
C LYS A 42 -14.26 3.18 9.24
N ALA A 43 -13.32 3.16 10.16
CA ALA A 43 -11.97 3.69 9.95
C ALA A 43 -11.25 2.96 8.80
N CYS A 44 -11.34 1.63 8.76
CA CYS A 44 -10.88 0.82 7.64
C CYS A 44 -11.47 1.24 6.29
N ILE A 45 -12.79 1.37 6.23
CA ILE A 45 -13.50 1.78 5.01
C ILE A 45 -12.97 3.14 4.52
N ASN A 46 -12.82 4.10 5.43
CA ASN A 46 -12.35 5.44 5.10
C ASN A 46 -10.88 5.44 4.63
N ALA A 47 -10.00 4.69 5.31
CA ALA A 47 -8.59 4.59 4.94
C ALA A 47 -8.40 3.95 3.56
N ILE A 48 -9.15 2.87 3.28
CA ILE A 48 -9.11 2.19 1.98
C ILE A 48 -9.69 3.10 0.89
N ALA A 49 -10.80 3.80 1.16
CA ALA A 49 -11.40 4.74 0.23
C ALA A 49 -10.41 5.84 -0.18
N GLN A 50 -9.74 6.45 0.80
CA GLN A 50 -8.72 7.49 0.57
C GLN A 50 -7.59 6.98 -0.33
N VAL A 51 -7.02 5.82 -0.02
CA VAL A 51 -5.88 5.25 -0.77
C VAL A 51 -6.27 4.83 -2.18
N THR A 52 -7.48 4.30 -2.35
CA THR A 52 -7.93 3.78 -3.65
C THR A 52 -8.62 4.83 -4.53
N GLY A 53 -8.84 6.05 -4.01
CA GLY A 53 -9.62 7.08 -4.69
C GLY A 53 -11.08 6.70 -4.90
N THR A 54 -11.60 5.75 -4.11
CA THR A 54 -12.98 5.26 -4.22
C THR A 54 -13.86 5.87 -3.13
N SER A 55 -15.18 5.89 -3.33
CA SER A 55 -16.08 6.38 -2.28
C SER A 55 -16.14 5.40 -1.09
N PRO A 56 -16.27 5.90 0.16
CA PRO A 56 -16.49 5.04 1.33
C PRO A 56 -17.70 4.09 1.18
N LYS A 57 -18.74 4.54 0.48
CA LYS A 57 -19.91 3.72 0.14
C LYS A 57 -19.50 2.52 -0.73
N THR A 58 -18.74 2.75 -1.80
CA THR A 58 -18.23 1.70 -2.69
C THR A 58 -17.42 0.65 -1.91
N VAL A 59 -16.52 1.10 -1.03
CA VAL A 59 -15.70 0.19 -0.20
C VAL A 59 -16.56 -0.62 0.77
N LYS A 60 -17.59 0.01 1.36
CA LYS A 60 -18.56 -0.67 2.23
C LYS A 60 -19.27 -1.80 1.48
N ASP A 61 -19.63 -1.58 0.22
CA ASP A 61 -20.36 -2.52 -0.63
C ASP A 61 -19.52 -3.74 -1.08
N TRP A 62 -18.19 -3.72 -0.84
CA TRP A 62 -17.32 -4.89 -1.04
C TRP A 62 -17.58 -6.03 -0.04
N GLY A 63 -18.43 -5.79 0.96
CA GLY A 63 -18.93 -6.80 1.88
C GLY A 63 -17.96 -7.14 3.02
N THR A 64 -18.24 -8.26 3.68
CA THR A 64 -17.43 -8.77 4.79
C THR A 64 -16.01 -9.04 4.32
N ASN A 65 -15.02 -8.54 5.06
CA ASN A 65 -13.59 -8.63 4.74
C ASN A 65 -13.24 -8.17 3.32
N PHE A 66 -14.06 -7.29 2.71
CA PHE A 66 -13.82 -6.73 1.39
C PHE A 66 -13.68 -7.79 0.27
N ARG A 67 -14.39 -8.92 0.41
CA ARG A 67 -14.28 -10.06 -0.53
C ARG A 67 -14.66 -9.71 -1.97
N ARG A 68 -15.54 -8.73 -2.19
CA ARG A 68 -16.01 -8.32 -3.54
C ARG A 68 -15.20 -7.16 -4.13
N ARG A 69 -14.07 -6.77 -3.53
CA ARG A 69 -13.20 -5.72 -4.06
C ARG A 69 -12.69 -6.07 -5.47
N PRO A 70 -12.46 -5.08 -6.34
CA PRO A 70 -11.72 -5.29 -7.58
C PRO A 70 -10.30 -5.81 -7.34
N LYS A 71 -9.80 -6.67 -8.24
CA LYS A 71 -8.46 -7.30 -8.10
C LYS A 71 -7.31 -6.29 -8.00
N TYR A 72 -7.43 -5.13 -8.66
CA TYR A 72 -6.38 -4.10 -8.64
C TYR A 72 -6.20 -3.44 -7.27
N VAL A 73 -7.22 -3.50 -6.39
CA VAL A 73 -7.20 -2.84 -5.08
C VAL A 73 -6.00 -3.32 -4.25
N THR A 74 -5.70 -4.60 -4.30
CA THR A 74 -4.60 -5.17 -3.50
C THR A 74 -3.23 -4.66 -3.92
N ARG A 75 -3.07 -4.25 -5.19
CA ARG A 75 -1.84 -3.60 -5.69
C ARG A 75 -1.74 -2.15 -5.23
N ILE A 76 -2.85 -1.40 -5.28
CA ILE A 76 -2.87 -0.01 -4.76
C ILE A 76 -2.58 0.00 -3.25
N LEU A 77 -3.18 -0.92 -2.50
CA LEU A 77 -2.91 -1.04 -1.07
C LEU A 77 -1.45 -1.41 -0.78
N ARG A 78 -0.81 -2.22 -1.63
CA ARG A 78 0.62 -2.50 -1.51
C ARG A 78 1.47 -1.26 -1.76
N GLN A 79 1.13 -0.44 -2.75
CA GLN A 79 1.82 0.82 -2.99
C GLN A 79 1.70 1.77 -1.79
N ALA A 80 0.49 1.90 -1.23
CA ALA A 80 0.27 2.71 -0.03
C ALA A 80 1.02 2.18 1.20
N ASP A 81 1.10 0.85 1.38
CA ASP A 81 1.88 0.21 2.44
C ASP A 81 3.37 0.56 2.35
N LEU A 82 3.96 0.54 1.15
CA LEU A 82 5.35 0.94 0.93
C LEU A 82 5.56 2.44 1.21
N LEU A 83 4.65 3.31 0.76
CA LEU A 83 4.71 4.74 1.05
C LEU A 83 4.62 5.03 2.56
N ASN A 84 3.74 4.32 3.28
CA ASN A 84 3.62 4.48 4.72
C ASN A 84 4.85 3.97 5.46
N GLN A 85 5.45 2.85 5.03
CA GLN A 85 6.74 2.38 5.57
C GLN A 85 7.84 3.40 5.36
N PHE A 86 7.94 3.97 4.16
CA PHE A 86 8.92 5.02 3.86
C PHE A 86 8.72 6.26 4.75
N ARG A 87 7.47 6.73 4.90
CA ARG A 87 7.12 7.82 5.81
C ARG A 87 7.55 7.53 7.25
N GLN A 88 7.40 6.30 7.73
CA GLN A 88 7.88 5.91 9.06
C GLN A 88 9.41 5.93 9.16
N LEU A 89 10.14 5.53 8.12
CA LEU A 89 11.60 5.60 8.11
C LEU A 89 12.10 7.04 8.16
N VAL A 90 11.45 7.94 7.42
CA VAL A 90 11.72 9.38 7.46
C VAL A 90 11.42 9.94 8.86
N ALA A 91 10.24 9.64 9.42
CA ALA A 91 9.85 10.11 10.75
C ALA A 91 10.78 9.62 11.87
N LYS A 92 11.44 8.46 11.69
CA LYS A 92 12.44 7.90 12.61
C LYS A 92 13.85 8.43 12.38
N GLY A 93 14.06 9.29 11.38
CA GLY A 93 15.39 9.81 11.02
C GLY A 93 16.33 8.76 10.40
N ILE A 94 15.81 7.59 10.02
CA ILE A 94 16.61 6.52 9.38
C ILE A 94 16.93 6.91 7.93
N VAL A 95 15.99 7.60 7.27
CA VAL A 95 16.15 8.13 5.92
C VAL A 95 16.02 9.65 6.00
N ALA A 96 17.05 10.37 5.54
CA ALA A 96 16.99 11.81 5.35
C ALA A 96 16.39 12.13 3.98
N LEU A 97 15.45 13.07 3.94
CA LEU A 97 14.98 13.65 2.69
C LEU A 97 16.00 14.67 2.17
N PRO A 98 16.09 14.88 0.86
CA PRO A 98 16.86 15.97 0.29
C PRO A 98 16.45 17.32 0.90
N PRO A 99 17.39 18.28 1.02
CA PRO A 99 17.11 19.59 1.63
C PRO A 99 16.07 20.41 0.86
N ASP A 100 15.87 20.11 -0.42
CA ASP A 100 14.89 20.73 -1.33
C ASP A 100 13.57 19.93 -1.44
N PHE A 101 13.39 18.87 -0.65
CA PHE A 101 12.16 18.09 -0.69
C PHE A 101 10.97 18.92 -0.17
N PRO A 102 9.85 19.00 -0.91
CA PRO A 102 8.68 19.75 -0.49
C PRO A 102 8.15 19.28 0.86
N GLN A 103 7.91 20.22 1.79
CA GLN A 103 7.18 19.95 3.03
C GLN A 103 5.70 20.28 2.80
N GLU A 104 4.83 19.30 3.04
CA GLU A 104 3.36 19.47 3.01
C GLU A 104 2.86 20.25 4.23
#